data_AF-A0A7Y5D6R4-F1
#
_entry.id   AF-A0A7Y5D6R4-F1
#
_cell.length_a   1.000
_cell.length_b   1.000
_cell.length_c   1.000
_cell.angle_alpha   90.00
_cell.angle_beta   90.00
_cell.angle_gamma   90.00
#
_symmetry.space_group_name_H-M   'P 1'
#
loop_
_entity.id
_entity.type
_entity.pdbx_description
1 polymer ?
#
loop_
_entity_poly.entity_id
_entity_poly.type
_entity_poly.pdbx_seq_one_letter_code
_entity_poly.pdbx_strand_id
1 'polypeptide(L)'
;MTLPLTRSLITVSLLLAALAAGTAQAADRGDRVERRFDHRGDHIDNRLDRKGDRIDERLDRRAEVAENHGHERRAAHFDNKGDRIENRLDHKGDVADNRLDRRGERLDRRWDHRH
;
A
#
# COMPACT_ATOMS: atom_id res chain seq x y z
N MET A 1 -24.32 51.37 -28.51
CA MET A 1 -23.18 51.16 -27.56
C MET A 1 -23.55 50.11 -26.50
N THR A 2 -23.65 48.82 -26.86
CA THR A 2 -24.17 47.76 -25.93
C THR A 2 -23.41 46.43 -26.06
N LEU A 3 -22.09 46.45 -26.18
CA LEU A 3 -21.27 45.23 -26.32
C LEU A 3 -20.22 44.93 -25.20
N PRO A 4 -20.16 45.59 -24.02
CA PRO A 4 -19.18 45.18 -23.00
C PRO A 4 -19.63 43.99 -22.15
N LEU A 5 -20.94 43.84 -21.88
CA LEU A 5 -21.46 42.87 -20.90
C LEU A 5 -21.43 41.42 -21.40
N THR A 6 -21.75 41.16 -22.66
CA THR A 6 -21.79 39.79 -23.23
C THR A 6 -20.40 39.19 -23.41
N ARG A 7 -19.42 40.01 -23.81
CA ARG A 7 -18.00 39.60 -23.89
C ARG A 7 -17.42 39.29 -22.52
N SER A 8 -17.76 40.09 -21.50
CA SER A 8 -17.30 39.90 -20.13
C SER A 8 -17.87 38.63 -19.49
N LEU A 9 -19.14 38.29 -19.76
CA LEU A 9 -19.75 37.04 -19.30
C LEU A 9 -19.10 35.79 -19.93
N ILE A 10 -18.75 35.85 -21.23
CA ILE A 10 -18.07 34.73 -21.92
C ILE A 10 -16.67 34.52 -21.36
N THR A 11 -15.91 35.59 -21.10
CA THR A 11 -14.56 35.47 -20.52
C THR A 11 -14.58 34.96 -19.08
N VAL A 12 -15.56 35.38 -18.27
CA VAL A 12 -15.73 34.87 -16.90
C VAL A 12 -16.11 33.38 -16.93
N SER A 13 -17.01 32.98 -17.83
CA SER A 13 -17.42 31.57 -18.00
C SER A 13 -16.25 30.69 -18.45
N LEU A 14 -15.41 31.18 -19.37
CA LEU A 14 -14.19 30.49 -19.82
C LEU A 14 -13.15 30.39 -18.70
N LEU A 15 -12.96 31.44 -17.90
CA LEU A 15 -12.07 31.41 -16.75
C LEU A 15 -12.54 30.40 -15.70
N LEU A 16 -13.85 30.35 -15.42
CA LEU A 16 -14.44 29.43 -14.46
C LEU A 16 -14.33 27.97 -14.94
N ALA A 17 -14.56 27.72 -16.23
CA ALA A 17 -14.38 26.40 -16.84
C ALA A 17 -12.91 25.96 -16.85
N ALA A 18 -11.97 26.85 -17.14
CA ALA A 18 -10.54 26.56 -17.08
C ALA A 18 -10.07 26.26 -15.64
N LEU A 19 -10.62 26.98 -14.65
CA LEU A 19 -10.34 26.74 -13.23
C LEU A 19 -10.89 25.37 -12.78
N ALA A 20 -12.13 25.05 -13.14
CA ALA A 20 -12.77 23.76 -12.82
C ALA A 20 -12.09 22.56 -13.52
N ALA A 21 -11.65 22.74 -14.77
CA ALA A 21 -10.89 21.72 -15.49
C ALA A 21 -9.52 21.46 -14.82
N GLY A 22 -8.86 22.52 -14.33
CA GLY A 22 -7.62 22.42 -13.58
C GLY A 22 -7.76 21.60 -12.29
N THR A 23 -8.82 21.83 -11.50
CA THR A 23 -9.06 21.11 -10.24
C THR A 23 -9.46 19.65 -10.46
N ALA A 24 -10.24 19.34 -11.49
CA ALA A 24 -10.64 17.97 -11.81
C ALA A 24 -9.47 17.11 -12.32
N GLN A 25 -8.63 17.67 -13.20
CA GLN A 25 -7.43 16.98 -13.71
C GLN A 25 -6.41 16.74 -12.60
N ALA A 26 -6.40 17.61 -11.59
CA ALA A 26 -5.58 17.46 -10.42
C ALA A 26 -6.11 16.28 -9.57
N ALA A 27 -7.37 16.30 -9.12
CA ALA A 27 -7.93 15.23 -8.28
C ALA A 27 -7.69 13.82 -8.87
N ASP A 28 -7.90 13.64 -10.17
CA ASP A 28 -7.67 12.36 -10.87
C ASP A 28 -6.20 11.87 -10.80
N ARG A 29 -5.23 12.79 -10.75
CA ARG A 29 -3.82 12.41 -10.54
C ARG A 29 -3.55 11.97 -9.10
N GLY A 30 -4.20 12.57 -8.11
CA GLY A 30 -4.10 12.16 -6.70
C GLY A 30 -4.56 10.72 -6.53
N ASP A 31 -5.79 10.43 -6.97
CA ASP A 31 -6.41 9.11 -6.85
C ASP A 31 -5.61 8.01 -7.57
N ARG A 32 -5.01 8.32 -8.73
CA ARG A 32 -4.16 7.36 -9.46
C ARG A 32 -2.89 7.00 -8.71
N VAL A 33 -2.33 7.94 -7.94
CA VAL A 33 -1.12 7.70 -7.17
C VAL A 33 -1.42 6.89 -5.90
N GLU A 34 -2.52 7.22 -5.22
CA GLU A 34 -3.03 6.46 -4.06
C GLU A 34 -3.27 4.99 -4.41
N ARG A 35 -4.06 4.72 -5.47
CA ARG A 35 -4.30 3.34 -5.96
C ARG A 35 -3.01 2.58 -6.26
N ARG A 36 -1.95 3.27 -6.72
CA ARG A 36 -0.66 2.64 -7.00
C ARG A 36 0.09 2.27 -5.73
N PHE A 37 -0.09 3.01 -4.64
CA PHE A 37 0.48 2.65 -3.34
C PHE A 37 -0.28 1.50 -2.71
N ASP A 38 -1.61 1.48 -2.77
CA ASP A 38 -2.44 0.38 -2.26
C ASP A 38 -2.08 -0.94 -2.95
N HIS A 39 -2.10 -0.96 -4.29
CA HIS A 39 -1.70 -2.15 -5.05
C HIS A 39 -0.27 -2.62 -4.75
N ARG A 40 0.59 -1.69 -4.33
CA ARG A 40 1.96 -2.02 -3.95
C ARG A 40 2.02 -2.61 -2.54
N GLY A 41 1.21 -2.12 -1.60
CA GLY A 41 1.00 -2.71 -0.28
C GLY A 41 0.49 -4.13 -0.43
N ASP A 42 -0.64 -4.30 -1.12
CA ASP A 42 -1.25 -5.60 -1.39
C ASP A 42 -0.24 -6.59 -1.98
N HIS A 43 0.59 -6.16 -2.93
CA HIS A 43 1.59 -7.03 -3.55
C HIS A 43 2.69 -7.47 -2.57
N ILE A 44 3.08 -6.59 -1.64
CA ILE A 44 4.08 -6.91 -0.62
C ILE A 44 3.50 -7.90 0.37
N ASP A 45 2.29 -7.68 0.86
CA ASP A 45 1.62 -8.53 1.87
C ASP A 45 1.42 -9.92 1.30
N ASN A 46 0.78 -10.01 0.14
CA ASN A 46 0.58 -11.26 -0.58
C ASN A 46 1.89 -12.02 -0.86
N ARG A 47 3.04 -11.33 -0.93
CA ARG A 47 4.34 -11.96 -1.13
C ARG A 47 4.94 -12.44 0.20
N LEU A 48 4.69 -11.73 1.30
CA LEU A 48 5.11 -12.12 2.64
C LEU A 48 4.29 -13.30 3.14
N ASP A 49 2.97 -13.30 2.94
CA ASP A 49 2.06 -14.39 3.33
C ASP A 49 2.45 -15.70 2.65
N ARG A 50 2.52 -15.70 1.30
CA ARG A 50 2.97 -16.88 0.53
C ARG A 50 4.39 -17.33 0.88
N LYS A 51 5.20 -16.46 1.50
CA LYS A 51 6.50 -16.84 2.00
C LYS A 51 6.40 -17.48 3.38
N GLY A 52 5.53 -16.97 4.25
CA GLY A 52 5.14 -17.58 5.53
C GLY A 52 4.63 -18.99 5.32
N ASP A 53 3.56 -19.14 4.52
CA ASP A 53 2.92 -20.44 4.24
C ASP A 53 3.92 -21.52 3.80
N ARG A 54 4.84 -21.18 2.89
CA ARG A 54 5.86 -22.12 2.39
C ARG A 54 6.89 -22.50 3.44
N ILE A 55 7.16 -21.60 4.38
CA ILE A 55 8.08 -21.88 5.49
C ILE A 55 7.39 -22.76 6.50
N ASP A 56 6.15 -22.46 6.86
CA ASP A 56 5.36 -23.22 7.84
C ASP A 56 5.14 -24.63 7.34
N GLU A 57 4.66 -24.82 6.11
CA GLU A 57 4.48 -26.16 5.52
C GLU A 57 5.79 -26.99 5.49
N ARG A 58 6.94 -26.33 5.43
CA ARG A 58 8.24 -27.01 5.49
C ARG A 58 8.68 -27.31 6.92
N LEU A 59 8.35 -26.46 7.88
CA LEU A 59 8.67 -26.67 9.29
C LEU A 59 7.74 -27.73 9.89
N ASP A 60 6.46 -27.70 9.57
CA ASP A 60 5.47 -28.70 9.99
C ASP A 60 5.88 -30.09 9.55
N ARG A 61 6.22 -30.26 8.26
CA ARG A 61 6.74 -31.55 7.76
C ARG A 61 7.99 -32.02 8.49
N ARG A 62 8.85 -31.10 8.92
CA ARG A 62 10.06 -31.45 9.68
C ARG A 62 9.75 -31.78 11.14
N ALA A 63 8.77 -31.12 11.73
CA ALA A 63 8.26 -31.40 13.06
C ALA A 63 7.61 -32.79 13.07
N GLU A 64 6.69 -33.06 12.14
CA GLU A 64 6.03 -34.37 11.99
C GLU A 64 7.05 -35.50 11.80
N VAL A 65 8.05 -35.32 10.92
CA VAL A 65 9.13 -36.31 10.77
C VAL A 65 9.89 -36.48 12.08
N ALA A 66 10.19 -35.42 12.82
CA ALA A 66 10.87 -35.54 14.11
C ALA A 66 10.01 -36.28 15.15
N GLU A 67 8.72 -36.00 15.24
CA GLU A 67 7.77 -36.68 16.13
C GLU A 67 7.66 -38.16 15.82
N ASN A 68 7.52 -38.52 14.54
CA ASN A 68 7.45 -39.91 14.09
C ASN A 68 8.71 -40.73 14.45
N HIS A 69 9.85 -40.06 14.66
CA HIS A 69 11.10 -40.69 15.12
C HIS A 69 11.33 -40.54 16.64
N GLY A 70 10.33 -40.06 17.40
CA GLY A 70 10.41 -39.86 18.85
C GLY A 70 11.30 -38.68 19.28
N HIS A 71 11.57 -37.74 18.38
CA HIS A 71 12.41 -36.57 18.64
C HIS A 71 11.59 -35.33 19.01
N GLU A 72 10.80 -35.42 20.09
CA GLU A 72 9.90 -34.36 20.55
C GLU A 72 10.58 -32.98 20.72
N ARG A 73 11.78 -32.95 21.33
CA ARG A 73 12.53 -31.68 21.50
C ARG A 73 12.92 -31.03 20.17
N ARG A 74 13.14 -31.85 19.13
CA ARG A 74 13.49 -31.36 17.80
C ARG A 74 12.24 -30.88 17.06
N ALA A 75 11.10 -31.53 17.24
CA ALA A 75 9.81 -31.06 16.75
C ALA A 75 9.48 -29.67 17.33
N ALA A 76 9.50 -29.55 18.66
CA ALA A 76 9.29 -28.27 19.34
C ALA A 76 10.28 -27.17 18.90
N HIS A 77 11.52 -27.54 18.54
CA HIS A 77 12.48 -26.58 17.99
C HIS A 77 12.05 -26.04 16.61
N PHE A 78 11.43 -26.85 15.77
CA PHE A 78 10.91 -26.41 14.48
C PHE A 78 9.70 -25.49 14.65
N ASP A 79 8.81 -25.77 15.58
CA ASP A 79 7.64 -24.93 15.87
C ASP A 79 8.09 -23.54 16.37
N ASN A 80 8.93 -23.51 17.40
CA ASN A 80 9.53 -22.27 17.91
C ASN A 80 10.30 -21.48 16.84
N LYS A 81 10.82 -22.17 15.83
CA LYS A 81 11.49 -21.54 14.70
C LYS A 81 10.47 -20.96 13.71
N GLY A 82 9.32 -21.60 13.53
CA GLY A 82 8.17 -21.09 12.77
C GLY A 82 7.72 -19.77 13.35
N ASP A 83 7.38 -19.73 14.64
CA ASP A 83 6.92 -18.53 15.35
C ASP A 83 7.91 -17.36 15.18
N ARG A 84 9.22 -17.62 15.29
CA ARG A 84 10.25 -16.58 15.10
C ARG A 84 10.30 -16.04 13.68
N ILE A 85 10.00 -16.88 12.69
CA ILE A 85 9.99 -16.46 11.30
C ILE A 85 8.70 -15.69 11.00
N GLU A 86 7.55 -16.15 11.48
CA GLU A 86 6.26 -15.47 11.38
C GLU A 86 6.37 -14.04 11.93
N ASN A 87 6.78 -13.89 13.20
CA ASN A 87 7.02 -12.59 13.82
C ASN A 87 7.95 -11.66 13.01
N ARG A 88 8.94 -12.24 12.32
CA ARG A 88 9.86 -11.47 11.47
C ARG A 88 9.23 -11.06 10.14
N LEU A 89 8.33 -11.87 9.59
CA LEU A 89 7.58 -11.54 8.39
C LEU A 89 6.53 -10.46 8.69
N ASP A 90 5.83 -10.57 9.81
CA ASP A 90 4.85 -9.57 10.26
C ASP A 90 5.53 -8.21 10.46
N HIS A 91 6.62 -8.18 11.24
CA HIS A 91 7.39 -6.94 11.43
C HIS A 91 7.87 -6.35 10.10
N LYS A 92 8.14 -7.20 9.11
CA LYS A 92 8.55 -6.72 7.78
C LYS A 92 7.37 -6.16 6.99
N GLY A 93 6.17 -6.71 7.14
CA GLY A 93 4.91 -6.15 6.65
C GLY A 93 4.69 -4.76 7.24
N ASP A 94 4.69 -4.67 8.57
CA ASP A 94 4.53 -3.39 9.29
C ASP A 94 5.51 -2.32 8.81
N VAL A 95 6.78 -2.68 8.62
CA VAL A 95 7.81 -1.73 8.14
C VAL A 95 7.54 -1.29 6.70
N ALA A 96 7.00 -2.17 5.86
CA ALA A 96 6.62 -1.84 4.50
C ALA A 96 5.42 -0.87 4.48
N ASP A 97 4.38 -1.15 5.27
CA ASP A 97 3.17 -0.35 5.39
C ASP A 97 3.50 1.05 5.91
N ASN A 98 4.21 1.12 7.03
CA ASN A 98 4.70 2.38 7.59
C ASN A 98 5.57 3.20 6.62
N ARG A 99 6.18 2.56 5.61
CA ARG A 99 6.95 3.26 4.57
C ARG A 99 6.05 3.74 3.44
N LEU A 100 5.00 3.00 3.10
CA LEU A 100 4.00 3.40 2.12
C LEU A 100 3.15 4.55 2.67
N ASP A 101 2.70 4.48 3.92
CA ASP A 101 1.93 5.53 4.59
C ASP A 101 2.67 6.87 4.61
N ARG A 102 3.92 6.87 5.11
CA ARG A 102 4.77 8.06 5.12
C ARG A 102 5.00 8.63 3.72
N ARG A 103 4.92 7.78 2.69
CA ARG A 103 5.07 8.21 1.30
C ARG A 103 3.76 8.79 0.76
N GLY A 104 2.62 8.23 1.14
CA GLY A 104 1.28 8.80 0.95
C GLY A 104 1.18 10.19 1.57
N GLU A 105 1.46 10.31 2.87
CA GLU A 105 1.41 11.61 3.58
C GLU A 105 2.32 12.69 2.97
N ARG A 106 3.47 12.29 2.40
CA ARG A 106 4.37 13.23 1.70
C ARG A 106 3.79 13.69 0.37
N LEU A 107 3.03 12.83 -0.30
CA LEU A 107 2.30 13.17 -1.50
C LEU A 107 1.15 14.12 -1.16
N ASP A 108 0.36 13.80 -0.14
CA ASP A 108 -0.80 14.59 0.31
C ASP A 108 -0.35 16.00 0.69
N ARG A 109 0.70 16.13 1.51
CA ARG A 109 1.27 17.44 1.85
C ARG A 109 1.73 18.25 0.63
N ARG A 110 2.26 17.58 -0.41
CA ARG A 110 2.65 18.26 -1.66
C ARG A 110 1.44 18.63 -2.51
N TRP A 111 0.36 17.88 -2.37
CA TRP A 111 -0.91 18.10 -3.03
C TRP A 111 -1.60 19.35 -2.46
N ASP A 112 -1.74 19.40 -1.15
CA ASP A 112 -2.32 20.51 -0.38
C ASP A 112 -1.53 21.81 -0.55
N HIS A 113 -0.21 21.73 -0.76
CA HIS A 113 0.59 22.92 -1.04
C HIS A 113 0.38 23.48 -2.45
N ARG A 114 -0.20 22.71 -3.37
CA ARG A 114 -0.34 23.08 -4.79
C ARG A 114 -1.76 23.51 -5.15
N HIS A 115 -2.78 23.12 -4.38
CA HIS A 115 -4.19 23.39 -4.64
C HIS A 115 -4.88 23.84 -3.35
#